data_AF-A0A842UW16-F1
#
_entry.id   AF-A0A842UW16-F1
#
_cell.length_a   1.000
_cell.length_b   1.000
_cell.length_c   1.000
_cell.angle_alpha   90.00
_cell.angle_beta   90.00
_cell.angle_gamma   90.00
#
_symmetry.space_group_name_H-M   'P 1'
#
loop_
_entity.id
_entity.type
_entity.pdbx_description
1 polymer ?
#
loop_
_entity_poly.entity_id
_entity_poly.type
_entity_poly.pdbx_seq_one_letter_code
_entity_poly.pdbx_strand_id
1 'polypeptide(L)'
;MKQVTKLLLRKGAVFLAYLILLGIGNLIPVQDQYYSMIIGFLNTNTIWIFLFALFFASAEALKMTKVPYIIGYPIANAFGTFFLIRFMFSLAYLIDETFGLKFLFSGYETTTYAVVIIAVLAMGYFKVWRQSAGKKEDR
;
A
#
# COMPACT_ATOMS: atom_id res chain seq x y z
N MET A 1 -4.77 17.31 17.78
CA MET A 1 -3.91 18.01 16.79
C MET A 1 -2.42 17.68 16.97
N LYS A 2 -1.80 17.93 18.15
CA LYS A 2 -0.35 17.63 18.39
C LYS A 2 0.08 16.18 18.06
N GLN A 3 -0.78 15.19 18.32
CA GLN A 3 -0.48 13.77 18.01
C GLN A 3 -0.44 13.47 16.51
N VAL A 4 -1.34 14.07 15.72
CA VAL A 4 -1.38 13.89 14.26
C VAL A 4 -0.15 14.51 13.61
N THR A 5 0.24 15.72 14.05
CA THR A 5 1.47 16.38 13.56
C THR A 5 2.71 15.55 13.85
N LYS A 6 2.83 14.98 15.06
CA LYS A 6 3.95 14.10 15.44
C LYS A 6 4.00 12.82 14.59
N LEU A 7 2.83 12.24 14.28
CA LEU A 7 2.73 11.07 13.40
C LEU A 7 3.22 11.39 11.98
N LEU A 8 2.70 12.47 11.38
CA LEU A 8 3.07 12.88 10.02
C LEU A 8 4.56 13.20 9.92
N LEU A 9 5.14 13.90 10.90
CA LEU A 9 6.58 14.17 10.96
C LEU A 9 7.41 12.88 11.00
N ARG A 10 7.04 11.92 11.86
CA ARG A 10 7.76 10.64 11.96
C ARG A 10 7.72 9.87 10.63
N LYS A 11 6.55 9.77 9.99
CA LYS A 11 6.42 9.03 8.71
C LYS A 11 7.09 9.77 7.56
N GLY A 12 6.98 11.09 7.51
CA GLY A 12 7.68 11.93 6.55
C GLY A 12 9.19 11.79 6.65
N ALA A 13 9.74 11.77 7.87
CA ALA A 13 11.18 11.56 8.09
C ALA A 13 11.65 10.19 7.59
N VAL A 14 10.86 9.13 7.82
CA VAL A 14 11.18 7.78 7.30
C VAL A 14 11.15 7.76 5.77
N PHE A 15 10.15 8.40 5.15
CA PHE A 15 10.07 8.48 3.69
C PHE A 15 11.22 9.30 3.10
N LEU A 16 11.61 10.39 3.75
CA LEU A 16 12.74 11.21 3.33
C LEU A 16 14.07 10.45 3.46
N ALA A 17 14.26 9.69 4.54
CA ALA A 17 15.41 8.79 4.67
C ALA A 17 15.46 7.74 3.56
N TYR A 18 14.31 7.15 3.19
CA TYR A 18 14.20 6.27 2.04
C TYR A 18 14.62 6.95 0.74
N LEU A 19 14.15 8.17 0.45
CA LEU A 19 14.54 8.91 -0.75
C LEU A 19 16.05 9.21 -0.80
N ILE A 20 16.64 9.57 0.35
CA ILE A 20 18.09 9.80 0.44
C ILE A 20 18.86 8.53 0.13
N LEU A 21 18.47 7.40 0.73
CA LEU A 21 19.12 6.10 0.49
C LEU A 21 18.98 5.66 -0.97
N LEU A 22 17.80 5.87 -1.57
CA LEU A 22 17.58 5.60 -2.99
C LEU A 22 18.42 6.51 -3.88
N GLY A 23 18.52 7.80 -3.54
CA GLY A 23 19.37 8.76 -4.24
C GLY A 23 20.85 8.38 -4.18
N ILE A 24 21.36 8.00 -3.01
CA ILE A 24 22.71 7.45 -2.85
C ILE A 24 22.86 6.19 -3.71
N GLY A 25 21.89 5.28 -3.66
CA GLY A 25 21.93 4.05 -4.46
C GLY A 25 21.98 4.30 -5.97
N ASN A 26 21.33 5.35 -6.47
CA ASN A 26 21.41 5.73 -7.88
C ASN A 26 22.76 6.33 -8.29
N LEU A 27 23.53 6.87 -7.35
CA LEU A 27 24.82 7.52 -7.63
C LEU A 27 26.00 6.56 -7.60
N ILE A 28 25.84 5.34 -7.06
CA ILE A 28 26.93 4.37 -6.98
C ILE A 28 26.93 3.56 -8.30
N PRO A 29 27.98 3.70 -9.15
CA PRO A 29 28.09 2.92 -10.38
C PRO A 29 28.57 1.50 -10.05
N VAL A 30 27.66 0.66 -9.54
CA VAL A 30 27.94 -0.77 -9.32
C VAL A 30 27.63 -1.53 -10.59
N GLN A 31 28.59 -2.31 -11.09
CA GLN A 31 28.40 -3.18 -12.28
C GLN A 31 27.66 -4.50 -11.95
N ASP A 32 27.10 -4.60 -10.75
CA ASP A 32 26.36 -5.78 -10.30
C ASP A 32 24.93 -5.74 -10.86
N GLN A 33 24.54 -6.82 -11.52
CA GLN A 33 23.22 -6.94 -12.16
C GLN A 33 22.09 -6.92 -11.13
N TYR A 34 22.27 -7.55 -9.96
CA TYR A 34 21.25 -7.59 -8.92
C TYR A 34 21.08 -6.22 -8.27
N TYR A 35 22.18 -5.49 -8.05
CA TYR A 35 22.14 -4.12 -7.59
C TYR A 35 21.31 -3.23 -8.52
N SER A 36 21.60 -3.29 -9.82
CA SER A 36 20.88 -2.51 -10.84
C SER A 36 19.39 -2.88 -10.90
N MET A 37 19.05 -4.17 -10.78
CA MET A 37 17.66 -4.63 -10.71
C MET A 37 16.93 -4.08 -9.49
N ILE A 38 17.53 -4.13 -8.29
CA ILE A 38 16.91 -3.64 -7.07
C ILE A 38 16.70 -2.12 -7.13
N ILE A 39 17.71 -1.36 -7.56
CA ILE A 39 17.59 0.10 -7.70
C ILE A 39 16.55 0.45 -8.77
N GLY A 40 16.54 -0.24 -9.91
CA GLY A 40 15.54 -0.08 -10.96
C GLY A 40 14.12 -0.37 -10.48
N PHE A 41 13.92 -1.43 -9.70
CA PHE A 41 12.66 -1.76 -9.06
C PHE A 41 12.20 -0.65 -8.11
N LEU A 42 13.09 -0.18 -7.22
CA LEU A 42 12.75 0.87 -6.26
C LEU A 42 12.40 2.18 -6.96
N ASN A 43 13.16 2.58 -7.99
CA ASN A 43 12.87 3.77 -8.80
C ASN A 43 11.50 3.65 -9.48
N THR A 44 11.24 2.53 -10.16
CA THR A 44 9.97 2.29 -10.88
C THR A 44 8.77 2.30 -9.93
N ASN A 45 8.98 1.87 -8.68
CA ASN A 45 7.92 1.80 -7.67
C ASN A 45 7.90 2.96 -6.68
N THR A 46 8.76 3.97 -6.83
CA THR A 46 8.87 5.09 -5.86
C THR A 46 7.55 5.84 -5.69
N ILE A 47 6.85 6.12 -6.80
CA ILE A 47 5.54 6.79 -6.76
C ILE A 47 4.52 5.95 -5.99
N TRP A 48 4.50 4.64 -6.23
CA TRP A 48 3.59 3.72 -5.55
C TRP A 48 3.90 3.62 -4.06
N ILE A 49 5.19 3.54 -3.69
CA ILE A 49 5.65 3.56 -2.29
C ILE A 49 5.24 4.86 -1.59
N PHE A 50 5.35 6.00 -2.27
CA PHE A 50 4.90 7.29 -1.75
C PHE A 50 3.38 7.32 -1.50
N LEU A 51 2.59 6.91 -2.49
CA LEU A 51 1.13 6.83 -2.36
C LEU A 51 0.72 5.90 -1.22
N PHE A 52 1.45 4.80 -1.05
CA PHE A 52 1.27 3.89 0.07
C PHE A 52 1.50 4.55 1.42
N ALA A 53 2.65 5.22 1.57
CA ALA A 53 3.01 5.90 2.79
C ALA A 53 1.96 6.98 3.14
N LEU A 54 1.51 7.73 2.14
CA LEU A 54 0.49 8.76 2.30
C LEU A 54 -0.87 8.17 2.69
N PHE A 55 -1.28 7.09 2.02
CA PHE A 55 -2.55 6.42 2.31
C PHE A 55 -2.59 5.87 3.75
N PHE A 56 -1.53 5.16 4.18
CA PHE A 56 -1.46 4.65 5.55
C PHE A 56 -1.36 5.77 6.59
N ALA A 57 -0.61 6.85 6.31
CA ALA A 57 -0.52 8.00 7.20
C ALA A 57 -1.88 8.69 7.37
N SER A 58 -2.61 8.89 6.26
CA SER A 58 -3.97 9.43 6.27
C SER A 58 -4.91 8.51 7.04
N ALA A 59 -4.92 7.20 6.77
CA ALA A 59 -5.78 6.25 7.47
C ALA A 59 -5.54 6.23 8.99
N GLU A 60 -4.29 6.38 9.42
CA GLU A 60 -3.93 6.43 10.84
C GLU A 60 -4.28 7.78 11.49
N ALA A 61 -4.08 8.89 10.79
CA ALA A 61 -4.54 10.22 11.22
C ALA A 61 -6.07 10.26 11.36
N LEU A 62 -6.75 9.60 10.42
CA LEU A 62 -8.19 9.42 10.38
C LEU A 62 -8.70 8.57 11.55
N LYS A 63 -7.99 7.54 12.02
CA LYS A 63 -8.35 6.82 13.25
C LYS A 63 -8.27 7.70 14.50
N MET A 64 -7.40 8.71 14.52
CA MET A 64 -7.25 9.63 15.65
C MET A 64 -8.36 10.69 15.69
N THR A 65 -8.98 10.99 14.55
CA THR A 65 -10.17 11.82 14.49
C THR A 65 -11.38 10.91 14.66
N LYS A 66 -12.25 11.15 15.65
CA LYS A 66 -13.44 10.32 15.93
C LYS A 66 -14.53 10.43 14.83
N VAL A 67 -14.14 10.57 13.57
CA VAL A 67 -15.03 10.72 12.42
C VAL A 67 -15.72 9.38 12.17
N PRO A 68 -17.06 9.34 12.03
CA PRO A 68 -17.77 8.12 11.72
C PRO A 68 -17.46 7.68 10.27
N TYR A 69 -16.60 6.67 10.15
CA TYR A 69 -16.10 6.08 8.89
C TYR A 69 -17.09 5.16 8.19
N ILE A 70 -18.33 5.59 7.98
CA ILE A 70 -19.40 4.67 7.60
C ILE A 70 -19.37 4.34 6.10
N ILE A 71 -18.97 5.28 5.22
CA ILE A 71 -19.05 5.05 3.76
C ILE A 71 -17.67 5.10 3.08
N GLY A 72 -16.79 6.02 3.51
CA GLY A 72 -15.49 6.20 2.86
C GLY A 72 -14.46 5.11 3.19
N TYR A 73 -14.63 4.37 4.28
CA TYR A 73 -13.63 3.42 4.76
C TYR A 73 -13.51 2.14 3.92
N PRO A 74 -14.60 1.47 3.50
CA PRO A 74 -14.51 0.35 2.58
C PRO A 74 -13.83 0.73 1.25
N ILE A 75 -14.17 1.89 0.70
CA ILE A 75 -13.59 2.40 -0.55
C ILE A 75 -12.10 2.69 -0.37
N ALA A 76 -11.73 3.41 0.69
CA ALA A 76 -10.33 3.69 1.00
C ALA A 76 -9.53 2.38 1.12
N ASN A 77 -10.04 1.41 1.88
CA ASN A 77 -9.39 0.10 2.01
C ASN A 77 -9.22 -0.60 0.65
N ALA A 78 -10.23 -0.57 -0.22
CA ALA A 78 -10.14 -1.17 -1.55
C ALA A 78 -9.04 -0.52 -2.41
N PHE A 79 -8.91 0.80 -2.36
CA PHE A 79 -7.79 1.50 -3.00
C PHE A 79 -6.45 1.06 -2.40
N GLY A 80 -6.30 1.06 -1.08
CA GLY A 80 -5.09 0.57 -0.41
C GLY A 80 -4.72 -0.86 -0.79
N THR A 81 -5.71 -1.74 -0.91
CA THR A 81 -5.53 -3.12 -1.34
C THR A 81 -5.12 -3.24 -2.80
N PHE A 82 -5.69 -2.42 -3.70
CA PHE A 82 -5.24 -2.37 -5.10
C PHE A 82 -3.75 -2.07 -5.20
N PHE A 83 -3.28 -1.05 -4.46
CA PHE A 83 -1.85 -0.73 -4.43
C PHE A 83 -1.02 -1.91 -3.91
N LEU A 84 -1.52 -2.66 -2.92
CA LEU A 84 -0.77 -3.76 -2.28
C LEU A 84 -0.57 -4.92 -3.22
N ILE A 85 -1.63 -5.32 -3.88
CA ILE A 85 -1.58 -6.39 -4.87
C ILE A 85 -0.59 -6.01 -5.97
N ARG A 86 -0.60 -4.74 -6.41
CA ARG A 86 0.34 -4.26 -7.43
C ARG A 86 1.78 -4.33 -6.98
N PHE A 87 2.06 -3.85 -5.77
CA PHE A 87 3.39 -3.94 -5.22
C PHE A 87 3.84 -5.40 -5.07
N MET A 88 2.95 -6.31 -4.68
CA MET A 88 3.24 -7.74 -4.57
C MET A 88 3.53 -8.38 -5.93
N PHE A 89 2.78 -8.04 -6.98
CA PHE A 89 3.09 -8.49 -8.35
C PHE A 89 4.42 -7.95 -8.84
N SER A 90 4.69 -6.64 -8.67
CA SER A 90 6.00 -6.07 -9.01
C SER A 90 7.14 -6.81 -8.30
N LEU A 91 6.97 -7.12 -7.02
CA LEU A 91 7.97 -7.84 -6.23
C LEU A 91 8.13 -9.29 -6.69
N ALA A 92 7.02 -9.95 -7.04
CA ALA A 92 7.05 -11.30 -7.61
C ALA A 92 7.78 -11.31 -8.97
N TYR A 93 7.56 -10.32 -9.83
CA TYR A 93 8.29 -10.19 -11.10
C TYR A 93 9.79 -9.96 -10.89
N LEU A 94 10.17 -9.13 -9.91
CA LEU A 94 11.59 -8.94 -9.55
C LEU A 94 12.23 -10.26 -9.12
N ILE A 95 11.54 -11.02 -8.26
CA ILE A 95 12.00 -12.35 -7.80
C ILE A 95 12.09 -13.32 -8.98
N ASP A 96 11.10 -13.31 -9.88
CA ASP A 96 11.10 -14.16 -11.06
C ASP A 96 12.28 -13.87 -11.99
N GLU A 97 12.58 -12.59 -12.25
CA GLU A 97 13.71 -12.17 -13.04
C GLU A 97 15.05 -12.52 -12.38
N THR A 98 15.10 -12.48 -11.04
CA THR A 98 16.30 -12.79 -10.24
C THR A 98 16.59 -14.29 -10.17
N PHE A 99 15.55 -15.12 -10.00
CA PHE A 99 15.68 -16.54 -9.69
C PHE A 99 15.17 -17.47 -10.80
N GLY A 100 14.60 -16.94 -11.88
CA GLY A 100 14.10 -17.71 -13.03
C GLY A 100 12.92 -18.63 -12.68
N LEU A 101 12.07 -18.24 -11.73
CA LEU A 101 11.02 -19.10 -11.16
C LEU A 101 9.82 -19.37 -12.08
N LYS A 102 9.79 -18.78 -13.29
CA LYS A 102 8.69 -18.81 -14.26
C LYS A 102 7.33 -18.63 -13.57
N PHE A 103 7.14 -17.48 -12.94
CA PHE A 103 5.89 -17.14 -12.27
C PHE A 103 4.70 -17.19 -13.26
N LEU A 104 3.85 -18.22 -13.13
CA LEU A 104 2.65 -18.45 -13.95
C LEU A 104 1.53 -17.41 -13.75
N PHE A 105 1.72 -16.44 -12.85
CA PHE A 105 0.67 -15.54 -12.39
C PHE A 105 0.52 -14.26 -13.23
N SER A 106 1.39 -14.01 -14.22
CA SER A 106 1.31 -12.80 -15.05
C SER A 106 -0.03 -12.69 -15.80
N GLY A 107 -0.60 -13.81 -16.23
CA GLY A 107 -1.91 -13.85 -16.87
C GLY A 107 -3.10 -13.68 -15.92
N TYR A 108 -2.88 -13.85 -14.61
CA TYR A 108 -3.95 -13.77 -13.59
C TYR A 108 -3.97 -12.45 -12.84
N GLU A 109 -2.97 -11.58 -13.05
CA GLU A 109 -2.82 -10.32 -12.32
C GLU A 109 -4.11 -9.48 -12.32
N THR A 110 -4.72 -9.25 -13.49
CA THR A 110 -5.97 -8.50 -13.62
C THR A 110 -7.14 -9.17 -12.88
N THR A 111 -7.25 -10.50 -12.97
CA THR A 111 -8.29 -11.28 -12.29
C THR A 111 -8.09 -11.22 -10.77
N THR A 112 -6.86 -11.33 -10.29
CA THR A 112 -6.52 -11.22 -8.86
C THR A 112 -6.88 -9.82 -8.34
N TYR A 113 -6.58 -8.74 -9.06
CA TYR A 113 -7.03 -7.40 -8.66
C TYR A 113 -8.54 -7.33 -8.51
N ALA A 114 -9.28 -7.76 -9.53
CA ALA A 114 -10.74 -7.68 -9.54
C ALA A 114 -11.35 -8.46 -8.37
N VAL A 115 -10.94 -9.71 -8.19
CA VAL A 115 -11.45 -10.59 -7.12
C VAL A 115 -11.16 -10.01 -5.74
N VAL A 116 -9.93 -9.57 -5.48
CA VAL A 116 -9.56 -9.09 -4.16
C VAL A 116 -10.20 -7.72 -3.86
N ILE A 117 -10.29 -6.81 -4.84
CA ILE A 117 -10.99 -5.52 -4.65
C ILE A 117 -12.46 -5.75 -4.31
N ILE A 118 -13.15 -6.62 -5.07
CA ILE A 118 -14.55 -6.98 -4.81
C ILE A 118 -14.69 -7.57 -3.40
N ALA A 119 -13.81 -8.50 -3.03
CA ALA A 119 -13.82 -9.11 -1.70
C ALA A 119 -13.63 -8.08 -0.58
N VAL A 120 -12.68 -7.16 -0.72
CA VAL A 120 -12.42 -6.11 0.28
C VAL A 120 -13.59 -5.14 0.39
N LEU A 121 -14.19 -4.74 -0.72
CA LEU A 121 -15.40 -3.90 -0.70
C LEU A 121 -16.56 -4.62 -0.02
N ALA A 122 -16.84 -5.87 -0.41
CA ALA A 122 -17.92 -6.67 0.16
C ALA A 122 -17.76 -6.85 1.68
N MET A 123 -16.56 -7.26 2.13
CA MET A 123 -16.26 -7.40 3.56
C MET A 123 -16.32 -6.05 4.29
N GLY A 124 -15.84 -4.98 3.68
CA GLY A 124 -15.88 -3.62 4.24
C GLY A 124 -17.30 -3.14 4.48
N TYR A 125 -18.17 -3.25 3.48
CA TYR A 125 -19.58 -2.88 3.60
C TYR A 125 -20.36 -3.80 4.53
N PHE A 126 -20.08 -5.10 4.54
CA PHE A 126 -20.68 -6.05 5.48
C PHE A 126 -20.39 -5.66 6.94
N LYS A 127 -19.15 -5.27 7.24
CA LYS A 127 -18.74 -4.82 8.57
C LYS A 127 -19.46 -3.53 8.99
N VAL A 128 -19.60 -2.57 8.08
CA VAL A 128 -20.34 -1.33 8.31
C VAL A 128 -21.81 -1.64 8.60
N TRP A 129 -22.44 -2.48 7.79
CA TRP A 129 -23.85 -2.85 7.95
C TRP A 129 -24.11 -3.52 9.30
N ARG A 130 -23.26 -4.48 9.70
CA ARG A 130 -23.34 -5.14 11.01
C ARG A 130 -23.23 -4.16 12.18
N GLN A 131 -22.32 -3.17 12.09
CA GLN A 131 -22.17 -2.15 13.12
C GLN A 131 -23.38 -1.21 13.23
N SER A 132 -24.04 -0.93 12.11
CA SER A 132 -25.26 -0.12 12.09
C SER A 132 -26.48 -0.90 12.60
N ALA A 133 -26.54 -2.22 12.38
CA ALA A 133 -27.62 -3.07 12.87
C ALA A 133 -27.58 -3.25 14.40
N GLY A 134 -26.41 -3.53 14.98
CA GLY A 134 -26.26 -3.73 16.43
C GLY A 134 -26.52 -2.49 17.28
N LYS A 135 -26.38 -1.28 16.72
CA LYS A 135 -26.68 -0.02 17.44
C LYS A 135 -28.18 0.26 17.62
N LYS A 136 -29.06 -0.49 16.97
CA LYS A 136 -30.52 -0.33 17.13
C LYS A 136 -31.11 -1.11 18.30
N GLU A 137 -30.40 -2.10 18.86
CA GLU A 137 -30.90 -2.92 19.98
C GLU A 137 -30.67 -2.26 21.35
N ASP A 138 -29.75 -1.29 21.47
CA ASP A 138 -29.43 -0.60 22.73
C ASP A 138 -30.20 0.74 22.92
N ARG A 139 -31.28 0.98 22.16
CA ARG A 139 -32.17 2.15 22.30
C ARG A 139 -33.62 1.72 22.45
#